data_AF-A0A5J4THG1-F1
#
_entry.id   AF-A0A5J4THG1-F1
#
_cell.length_a   1.000
_cell.length_b   1.000
_cell.length_c   1.000
_cell.angle_alpha   90.00
_cell.angle_beta   90.00
_cell.angle_gamma   90.00
#
_symmetry.space_group_name_H-M   'P 1'
#
loop_
_entity.id
_entity.type
_entity.pdbx_description
1 polymer ?
#
loop_
_entity_poly.entity_id
_entity_poly.type
_entity_poly.pdbx_seq_one_letter_code
_entity_poly.pdbx_strand_id
1 'polypeptide(L)'
;VPRRVTFFVDNVEQPKYVIGIPSEIRFWVHREKTVRYFWNGQLSHISFGQNNKKYSDGQRIGIEVDMTTVPRRVTFFVDNVEQPKYVIGIPSEIRFWVLTKFERLIKSSAKGVEGSKALEWGKEW
;
A
#
# COMPACT_ATOMS: atom_id res chain seq x y z
N VAL A 1 13.53 -1.38 19.56
CA VAL A 1 12.37 -2.31 19.40
C VAL A 1 12.00 -2.33 17.92
N PRO A 2 12.12 -3.46 17.19
CA PRO A 2 11.83 -3.47 15.77
C PRO A 2 10.32 -3.36 15.55
N ARG A 3 9.87 -2.25 14.96
CA ARG A 3 8.47 -1.98 14.60
C ARG A 3 8.22 -2.41 13.14
N ARG A 4 8.26 -3.71 12.87
CA ARG A 4 7.70 -4.23 11.61
C ARG A 4 6.19 -4.29 11.78
N VAL A 5 5.44 -3.63 10.90
CA VAL A 5 3.98 -3.65 10.95
C VAL A 5 3.46 -4.13 9.60
N THR A 6 2.92 -5.33 9.63
CA THR A 6 2.16 -5.93 8.54
C THR A 6 0.69 -5.65 8.79
N PHE A 7 -0.07 -5.46 7.72
CA PHE A 7 -1.51 -5.29 7.74
C PHE A 7 -2.13 -6.16 6.65
N PHE A 8 -3.22 -6.84 6.97
CA PHE A 8 -4.08 -7.46 5.98
C PHE A 8 -5.45 -6.82 6.09
N VAL A 9 -5.99 -6.42 4.95
CA VAL A 9 -7.34 -5.93 4.77
C VAL A 9 -8.16 -7.13 4.32
N ASP A 10 -8.89 -7.70 5.26
CA ASP A 10 -9.91 -8.72 4.98
C ASP A 10 -11.20 -8.00 4.54
N ASN A 11 -11.86 -8.55 3.51
CA ASN A 11 -13.10 -8.03 2.93
C ASN A 11 -13.03 -6.57 2.48
N VAL A 12 -12.43 -6.33 1.31
CA VAL A 12 -12.58 -5.04 0.63
C VAL A 12 -13.95 -5.00 -0.04
N GLU A 13 -14.93 -4.33 0.55
CA GLU A 13 -16.10 -3.87 -0.20
C GLU A 13 -15.64 -2.73 -1.14
N GLN A 14 -16.13 -2.69 -2.39
CA GLN A 14 -15.92 -1.49 -3.22
C GLN A 14 -16.43 -0.28 -2.45
N PRO A 15 -15.67 0.83 -2.35
CA PRO A 15 -16.18 2.03 -1.73
C PRO A 15 -17.35 2.56 -2.57
N LYS A 16 -18.58 2.24 -2.16
CA LYS A 16 -19.80 2.65 -2.86
C LYS A 16 -20.12 4.13 -2.65
N TYR A 17 -19.66 4.75 -1.57
CA TYR A 17 -19.72 6.21 -1.37
C TYR A 17 -18.60 6.67 -0.43
N VAL A 18 -17.83 7.69 -0.84
CA VAL A 18 -16.97 8.46 0.07
C VAL A 18 -17.83 9.55 0.70
N ILE A 19 -18.51 9.23 1.79
CA ILE A 19 -19.27 10.22 2.57
C ILE A 19 -18.27 11.04 3.39
N GLY A 20 -18.23 12.35 3.13
CA GLY A 20 -17.45 13.32 3.92
C GLY A 20 -16.41 14.12 3.12
N ILE A 21 -16.73 14.60 1.93
CA ILE A 21 -15.93 15.65 1.26
C ILE A 21 -16.52 17.00 1.68
N PRO A 22 -15.88 17.81 2.54
CA PRO A 22 -16.15 19.24 2.60
C PRO A 22 -15.83 19.81 1.22
N SER A 23 -16.70 20.67 0.69
CA SER A 23 -16.66 21.22 -0.67
C SER A 23 -15.39 22.00 -1.05
N GLU A 24 -14.36 22.05 -0.19
CA GLU A 24 -13.13 22.82 -0.38
C GLU A 24 -11.82 22.06 -0.11
N ILE A 25 -11.80 20.71 -0.08
CA ILE A 25 -10.51 19.99 -0.02
C ILE A 25 -9.89 19.89 -1.42
N ARG A 26 -8.82 20.67 -1.67
CA ARG A 26 -7.97 20.50 -2.86
C ARG A 26 -7.28 19.12 -2.82
N PHE A 27 -7.83 18.14 -3.54
CA PHE A 27 -7.31 16.76 -3.69
C PHE A 27 -5.85 16.64 -4.19
N TRP A 28 -5.24 17.74 -4.62
CA TRP A 28 -3.87 17.81 -5.13
C TRP A 28 -2.82 17.95 -4.03
N VAL A 29 -3.18 18.37 -2.81
CA VAL A 29 -2.20 18.81 -1.79
C VAL A 29 -1.51 17.66 -1.04
N HIS A 30 -1.94 16.40 -1.23
CA HIS A 30 -1.43 15.25 -0.42
C HIS A 30 -0.95 14.03 -1.23
N ARG A 31 -0.84 14.15 -2.56
CA ARG A 31 -0.32 13.04 -3.41
C ARG A 31 1.12 12.69 -3.08
N GLU A 32 1.96 13.69 -2.86
CA GLU A 32 3.38 13.57 -2.45
C GLU A 32 3.57 12.92 -1.07
N LYS A 33 2.50 12.72 -0.30
CA LYS A 33 2.55 12.18 1.07
C LYS A 33 1.79 10.88 1.24
N THR A 34 1.34 10.26 0.14
CA THR A 34 0.50 9.05 0.21
C THR A 34 0.93 8.02 -0.82
N VAL A 35 0.95 6.74 -0.46
CA VAL A 35 0.92 5.63 -1.42
C VAL A 35 -0.49 5.06 -1.47
N ARG A 36 -1.03 4.84 -2.67
CA ARG A 36 -2.36 4.22 -2.87
C ARG A 36 -2.24 2.99 -3.74
N TYR A 37 -3.03 1.97 -3.44
CA TYR A 37 -3.22 0.78 -4.26
C TYR A 37 -4.70 0.65 -4.60
N PHE A 38 -5.04 0.79 -5.88
CA PHE A 38 -6.42 0.79 -6.35
C PHE A 38 -6.86 -0.60 -6.83
N TRP A 39 -8.19 -0.82 -6.87
CA TRP A 39 -8.84 -2.05 -7.33
C TRP A 39 -8.40 -2.50 -8.73
N ASN A 40 -8.06 -1.55 -9.62
CA ASN A 40 -7.58 -1.83 -10.97
C ASN A 40 -6.09 -2.23 -11.02
N GLY A 41 -5.45 -2.45 -9.86
CA GLY A 41 -4.05 -2.81 -9.74
C GLY A 41 -3.08 -1.63 -9.69
N GLN A 42 -3.56 -0.40 -9.92
CA GLN A 42 -2.68 0.76 -10.05
C GLN A 42 -2.10 1.20 -8.71
N LEU A 43 -0.80 1.45 -8.70
CA LEU A 43 -0.13 2.14 -7.60
C LEU A 43 -0.04 3.63 -7.91
N SER A 44 -0.30 4.50 -6.93
CA SER A 44 -0.08 5.93 -7.09
C SER A 44 0.61 6.58 -5.91
N HIS A 45 1.39 7.61 -6.23
CA HIS A 45 2.02 8.52 -5.30
C HIS A 45 1.90 9.94 -5.87
N ILE A 46 3.01 10.54 -6.32
CA ILE A 46 3.05 11.82 -7.05
C ILE A 46 2.34 11.66 -8.40
N SER A 47 2.78 10.68 -9.18
CA SER A 47 2.14 10.24 -10.43
C SER A 47 1.50 8.86 -10.27
N PHE A 48 0.88 8.40 -11.34
CA PHE A 48 0.42 7.02 -11.46
C PHE A 48 1.56 6.12 -11.91
N GLY A 49 1.85 5.09 -11.13
CA GLY A 49 2.87 4.12 -11.46
C GLY A 49 2.34 2.90 -12.20
N GLN A 50 3.22 1.92 -12.35
CA GLN A 50 2.90 0.61 -12.91
C GLN A 50 1.89 -0.16 -12.05
N ASN A 51 1.18 -1.08 -12.68
CA ASN A 51 0.14 -1.88 -12.04
C ASN A 51 0.70 -3.17 -11.42
N ASN A 52 0.20 -3.48 -10.23
CA ASN A 52 0.15 -4.83 -9.68
C ASN A 52 -1.13 -5.55 -10.15
N LYS A 53 -1.44 -6.72 -9.60
CA LYS A 53 -2.68 -7.45 -9.88
C LYS A 53 -3.90 -6.60 -9.49
N LYS A 54 -4.93 -6.63 -10.32
CA LYS A 54 -6.25 -6.11 -9.97
C LYS A 54 -6.85 -6.95 -8.85
N TYR A 55 -7.74 -6.37 -8.06
CA TYR A 55 -8.49 -7.10 -7.06
C TYR A 55 -9.98 -6.77 -7.12
N SER A 56 -10.78 -7.65 -6.54
CA SER A 56 -12.24 -7.59 -6.51
C SER A 56 -12.76 -7.93 -5.12
N ASP A 57 -14.04 -7.67 -4.90
CA ASP A 57 -14.71 -7.91 -3.62
C ASP A 57 -14.55 -9.37 -3.19
N GLY A 58 -14.35 -9.56 -1.88
CA GLY A 58 -14.07 -10.88 -1.30
C GLY A 58 -12.62 -11.33 -1.38
N GLN A 59 -11.74 -10.62 -2.12
CA GLN A 59 -10.30 -10.89 -2.07
C GLN A 59 -9.62 -10.19 -0.89
N ARG A 60 -8.54 -10.80 -0.41
CA ARG A 60 -7.73 -10.27 0.70
C ARG A 60 -6.62 -9.39 0.18
N ILE A 61 -6.47 -8.16 0.70
CA ILE A 61 -5.37 -7.26 0.33
C ILE A 61 -4.40 -7.11 1.49
N GLY A 62 -3.14 -7.51 1.30
CA GLY A 62 -2.09 -7.36 2.30
C GLY A 62 -1.14 -6.21 1.99
N ILE A 63 -0.66 -5.54 3.04
CA ILE A 63 0.42 -4.55 2.99
C ILE A 63 1.41 -4.87 4.11
N GLU A 64 2.63 -5.23 3.76
CA GLU A 64 3.72 -5.40 4.73
C GLU A 64 4.61 -4.17 4.72
N VAL A 65 4.80 -3.55 5.88
CA VAL A 65 5.75 -2.44 6.03
C VAL A 65 6.94 -2.83 6.88
N ASP A 66 8.10 -2.84 6.23
CA ASP A 66 9.40 -3.03 6.87
C ASP A 66 10.03 -1.68 7.22
N MET A 67 9.88 -1.30 8.49
CA MET A 67 10.49 -0.07 9.04
C MET A 67 11.92 -0.28 9.54
N THR A 68 12.45 -1.50 9.45
CA THR A 68 13.75 -1.87 10.01
C THR A 68 14.87 -1.87 8.99
N THR A 69 14.55 -2.11 7.71
CA THR A 69 15.52 -2.03 6.61
C THR A 69 15.79 -0.59 6.18
N VAL A 70 16.98 -0.35 5.63
CA VAL A 70 17.33 0.91 4.96
C VAL A 70 17.80 0.55 3.55
N PRO A 71 17.03 0.90 2.49
CA PRO A 71 15.78 1.64 2.53
C PRO A 71 14.61 0.86 3.18
N ARG A 72 13.69 1.58 3.84
CA ARG A 72 12.43 1.03 4.37
C ARG A 72 11.53 0.62 3.22
N ARG A 73 10.71 -0.41 3.40
CA ARG A 73 9.98 -1.05 2.30
C ARG A 73 8.49 -1.27 2.60
N VAL A 74 7.66 -1.14 1.57
CA VAL A 74 6.24 -1.53 1.55
C VAL A 74 6.01 -2.57 0.47
N THR A 75 5.52 -3.75 0.84
CA THR A 75 5.19 -4.85 -0.06
C THR A 75 3.68 -5.10 -0.07
N PHE A 76 3.11 -5.36 -1.24
CA PHE A 76 1.67 -5.59 -1.42
C PHE A 76 1.36 -7.06 -1.68
N PHE A 77 0.16 -7.49 -1.30
CA PHE A 77 -0.32 -8.86 -1.47
C PHE A 77 -1.77 -8.86 -1.94
N VAL A 78 -2.14 -9.81 -2.79
CA VAL A 78 -3.53 -10.14 -3.14
C VAL A 78 -3.73 -11.63 -2.89
N ASP A 79 -4.68 -11.99 -2.04
CA ASP A 79 -4.91 -13.37 -1.57
C ASP A 79 -3.64 -14.04 -1.04
N ASN A 80 -2.86 -13.28 -0.26
CA ASN A 80 -1.54 -13.68 0.28
C ASN A 80 -0.46 -13.93 -0.80
N VAL A 81 -0.70 -13.59 -2.06
CA VAL A 81 0.31 -13.64 -3.13
C VAL A 81 1.03 -12.30 -3.21
N GLU A 82 2.35 -12.32 -3.00
CA GLU A 82 3.21 -11.13 -3.09
C GLU A 82 3.16 -10.51 -4.49
N GLN A 83 3.08 -9.18 -4.53
CA GLN A 83 3.00 -8.42 -5.77
C GLN A 83 4.37 -7.90 -6.20
N PRO A 84 4.65 -7.85 -7.52
CA PRO A 84 5.99 -7.54 -8.04
C PRO A 84 6.37 -6.06 -7.92
N LYS A 85 5.43 -5.12 -7.73
CA LYS A 85 5.72 -3.71 -7.51
C LYS A 85 5.59 -3.38 -6.03
N TYR A 86 6.65 -2.83 -5.46
CA TYR A 86 6.78 -2.51 -4.05
C TYR A 86 7.44 -1.13 -3.89
N VAL A 87 7.24 -0.48 -2.75
CA VAL A 87 7.76 0.88 -2.50
C VAL A 87 8.96 0.83 -1.57
N ILE A 88 9.99 1.62 -1.87
CA ILE A 88 11.17 1.78 -1.01
C ILE A 88 11.40 3.24 -0.62
N GLY A 89 12.16 3.44 0.45
CA GLY A 89 12.58 4.78 0.89
C GLY A 89 11.48 5.55 1.63
N ILE A 90 10.48 4.86 2.18
CA ILE A 90 9.41 5.51 2.94
C ILE A 90 9.94 6.22 4.21
N PRO A 91 9.27 7.30 4.67
CA PRO A 91 9.65 8.01 5.88
C PRO A 91 9.67 7.12 7.13
N SER A 92 10.36 7.57 8.19
CA SER A 92 10.41 6.88 9.49
C SER A 92 9.08 6.91 10.25
N GLU A 93 8.19 7.81 9.85
CA GLU A 93 6.87 8.00 10.44
C GLU A 93 5.82 7.86 9.35
N ILE A 94 4.90 6.93 9.54
CA ILE A 94 3.83 6.64 8.60
C ILE A 94 2.50 6.48 9.35
N ARG A 95 1.42 6.69 8.61
CA ARG A 95 0.06 6.46 9.09
C ARG A 95 -0.65 5.56 8.09
N PHE A 96 -1.56 4.74 8.60
CA PHE A 96 -2.38 3.85 7.80
C PHE A 96 -3.79 4.40 7.74
N TRP A 97 -4.36 4.41 6.54
CA TRP A 97 -5.77 4.68 6.33
C TRP A 97 -6.38 3.47 5.64
N VAL A 98 -7.09 2.67 6.39
CA VAL A 98 -7.85 1.51 5.91
C VAL A 98 -9.20 1.49 6.60
N LEU A 99 -10.20 0.96 5.92
CA LEU A 99 -11.57 0.88 6.43
C LEU A 99 -11.85 -0.41 7.23
N THR A 100 -10.89 -1.35 7.31
CA THR A 100 -11.10 -2.69 7.86
C THR A 100 -10.06 -3.05 8.93
N LYS A 101 -10.13 -4.29 9.45
CA LYS A 101 -9.33 -4.80 10.57
C LYS A 101 -7.84 -4.80 10.25
N PHE A 102 -7.03 -4.64 11.30
CA PHE A 102 -5.57 -4.79 11.24
C PHE A 102 -5.11 -6.05 11.97
N GLU A 103 -4.14 -6.76 11.38
CA GLU A 103 -3.49 -7.90 12.00
C GLU A 103 -1.98 -7.72 11.99
N ARG A 104 -1.36 -7.68 13.18
CA ARG A 104 0.09 -7.60 13.31
C ARG A 104 0.71 -9.00 13.19
N LEU A 105 1.56 -9.20 12.18
CA LEU A 105 2.38 -10.42 12.09
C LEU A 105 3.74 -10.26 12.80
N ILE A 106 4.23 -11.36 13.35
CA ILE A 106 5.57 -11.46 13.97
C ILE A 106 6.65 -11.73 12.91
N LYS A 107 6.29 -12.36 11.79
CA LYS A 107 7.17 -12.72 10.68
C LYS A 107 6.63 -12.16 9.36
N SER A 108 7.52 -11.65 8.52
CA SER A 108 7.17 -11.18 7.18
C SER A 108 6.88 -12.36 6.26
N SER A 109 5.86 -12.21 5.43
CA SER A 109 5.48 -13.14 4.38
C SER A 109 6.15 -12.80 3.04
N ALA A 110 6.71 -11.59 2.91
CA ALA A 110 7.48 -11.18 1.73
C ALA A 110 8.73 -12.06 1.56
N LYS A 111 8.86 -12.66 0.39
CA LYS A 111 9.98 -13.50 -0.05
C LYS A 111 10.72 -12.87 -1.23
N GLY A 112 10.11 -11.90 -1.91
CA GLY A 112 10.57 -11.38 -3.18
C GLY A 112 9.96 -12.16 -4.35
N VAL A 113 9.69 -11.45 -5.44
CA VAL A 113 9.13 -11.99 -6.69
C VAL A 113 10.12 -11.73 -7.82
N GLU A 114 10.34 -12.69 -8.71
CA GLU A 114 11.20 -12.49 -9.88
C GLU A 114 10.64 -11.37 -10.79
N GLY A 115 11.54 -10.55 -11.38
CA GLY A 115 11.13 -9.40 -12.18
C GLY A 115 10.45 -8.27 -11.40
N SER A 116 10.54 -8.30 -10.07
CA SER A 116 9.99 -7.24 -9.22
C SER A 116 10.71 -5.91 -9.43
N LYS A 117 9.95 -4.81 -9.30
CA LYS A 117 10.44 -3.45 -9.50
C LYS A 117 10.10 -2.59 -8.28
N ALA A 118 11.14 -2.01 -7.70
CA ALA A 118 10.99 -1.02 -6.64
C ALA A 118 10.51 0.32 -7.22
N LEU A 119 9.61 0.97 -6.50
CA LEU A 119 9.17 2.35 -6.73
C LEU A 119 9.68 3.22 -5.58
N GLU A 120 10.42 4.27 -5.89
CA GLU A 120 11.01 5.14 -4.88
C GLU A 120 9.99 6.16 -4.37
N TRP A 121 9.85 6.26 -3.04
CA TRP A 121 9.08 7.32 -2.42
C TRP A 121 9.62 8.71 -2.78
N GLY A 122 8.74 9.70 -2.94
CA GLY A 122 9.12 11.07 -3.29
C GLY A 122 9.51 11.25 -4.75
N LYS A 123 9.24 10.24 -5.60
CA LYS A 123 9.46 10.28 -7.05
C LYS A 123 8.16 10.06 -7.80
N GLU A 124 8.15 10.48 -9.06
CA GLU A 124 7.18 10.02 -10.04
C GLU A 124 7.46 8.54 -10.38
N TRP A 125 6.38 7.80 -10.61
CA TRP A 125 6.34 6.37 -10.90
C TRP A 125 5.84 6.10 -12.31
#